data_AF-A0A6N8BF57-F1
#
_entry.id   AF-A0A6N8BF57-F1
#
_cell.length_a   1.000
_cell.length_b   1.000
_cell.length_c   1.000
_cell.angle_alpha   90.00
_cell.angle_beta   90.00
_cell.angle_gamma   90.00
#
_symmetry.space_group_name_H-M   'P 1'
#
loop_
_entity.id
_entity.type
_entity.pdbx_description
1 polymer ?
#
loop_
_entity_poly.entity_id
_entity_poly.type
_entity_poly.pdbx_seq_one_letter_code
_entity_poly.pdbx_strand_id
1 'polypeptide(L)'
;MKRIMLLSLCAVIIAFQFSLPAFAGVAYDVYPFRTQNQTIIAPPGTKILGVKSFGGSHNSGITGYVEGYTESGYVLYATYEWIGVDVIRLYNGAKINYDVSIEFPQAVSQIKVYSINNGLVSGEIWLERTTASLSDLDSVKSSADAAKTSADAAHTDAQNAANRTWYNGNESAYWAYHGYANANSANSNSAAAHTDAQAARNLLNGSANSGKSLASTYDKANAANLNSWWAKSYLDGTQNGGKSLGATYDKANASNANASNAANRTWDSTEGKSVTTIAKETRNKADTNYNELVALAGDVNTLNTNVTNIESSLSGDTTPPVIQKIKGHNGATCTTNSTFSIDVTATDNKINPPEFRAKADTGSWSSWTQTYNTLTIGGITGNGAHTIEVEVRDAAGNVARDSITIFKV
;
A
#
# COMPACT_ATOMS: atom_id res chain seq x y z
N MET A 1 16.18 49.26 42.15
CA MET A 1 16.70 48.64 40.90
C MET A 1 15.55 47.84 40.28
N LYS A 2 14.75 48.45 39.40
CA LYS A 2 14.73 48.16 37.96
C LYS A 2 14.89 46.67 37.61
N ARG A 3 13.77 45.99 37.35
CA ARG A 3 13.51 45.32 36.07
C ARG A 3 12.00 45.04 35.91
N ILE A 4 11.42 45.82 35.01
CA ILE A 4 10.14 45.65 34.34
C ILE A 4 10.42 44.76 33.12
N MET A 5 9.61 43.71 32.91
CA MET A 5 9.41 43.03 31.62
C MET A 5 7.97 42.48 31.65
N LEU A 6 7.00 43.25 31.16
CA LEU A 6 6.37 43.10 29.83
C LEU A 6 5.86 41.66 29.56
N LEU A 7 4.63 41.38 30.00
CA LEU A 7 3.79 40.33 29.41
C LEU A 7 3.01 40.97 28.26
N SER A 8 3.39 40.60 27.04
CA SER A 8 2.68 40.92 25.81
C SER A 8 1.54 39.94 25.60
N LEU A 9 0.32 40.46 25.48
CA LEU A 9 -0.88 39.80 25.04
C LEU A 9 -1.01 40.04 23.53
N CYS A 10 -1.05 39.00 22.68
CA CYS A 10 -1.84 39.02 21.44
C CYS A 10 -1.79 37.69 20.65
N ALA A 11 -2.99 37.16 20.40
CA ALA A 11 -3.42 36.35 19.26
C ALA A 11 -2.71 35.01 18.98
N VAL A 12 -3.25 33.93 19.54
CA VAL A 12 -3.16 32.60 18.93
C VAL A 12 -4.36 32.45 17.99
N ILE A 13 -4.09 32.44 16.68
CA ILE A 13 -5.03 31.99 15.65
C ILE A 13 -5.14 30.47 15.79
N ILE A 14 -6.27 29.98 16.30
CA ILE A 14 -6.61 28.56 16.28
C ILE A 14 -7.21 28.27 14.91
N ALA A 15 -6.42 27.67 14.01
CA ALA A 15 -6.94 27.07 12.79
C ALA A 15 -7.60 25.73 13.15
N PHE A 16 -8.93 25.71 13.28
CA PHE A 16 -9.71 24.49 13.24
C PHE A 16 -9.81 24.02 11.78
N GLN A 17 -9.00 23.03 11.39
CA GLN A 17 -9.29 22.22 10.20
C GLN A 17 -10.40 21.23 10.56
N PHE A 18 -11.62 21.55 10.16
CA PHE A 18 -12.67 20.54 10.02
C PHE A 18 -12.36 19.73 8.75
N SER A 19 -11.90 18.48 8.91
CA SER A 19 -12.01 17.50 7.83
C SER A 19 -13.44 16.95 7.82
N LEU A 20 -14.23 17.35 6.82
CA LEU A 20 -15.51 16.72 6.52
C LEU A 20 -15.27 15.23 6.19
N PRO A 21 -16.01 14.27 6.78
CA PRO A 21 -16.03 12.92 6.24
C PRO A 21 -16.71 12.93 4.87
N ALA A 22 -16.03 12.36 3.88
CA ALA A 22 -16.53 12.25 2.52
C ALA A 22 -17.80 11.40 2.46
N PHE A 23 -18.71 11.82 1.59
CA PHE A 23 -20.01 11.22 1.29
C PHE A 23 -19.92 9.74 0.90
N ALA A 24 -20.94 9.00 1.32
CA ALA A 24 -21.19 7.60 0.99
C ALA A 24 -21.31 7.39 -0.53
N GLY A 25 -20.66 6.34 -1.03
CA GLY A 25 -20.67 5.95 -2.43
C GLY A 25 -22.05 5.48 -2.89
N VAL A 26 -22.58 6.18 -3.89
CA VAL A 26 -23.71 5.74 -4.72
C VAL A 26 -23.14 4.80 -5.79
N ALA A 27 -23.83 3.70 -6.07
CA ALA A 27 -23.48 2.78 -7.15
C ALA A 27 -23.67 3.47 -8.51
N TYR A 28 -22.63 3.44 -9.36
CA TYR A 28 -22.67 4.00 -10.71
C TYR A 28 -22.82 2.89 -11.75
N ASP A 29 -23.89 2.97 -12.54
CA ASP A 29 -24.07 2.16 -13.74
C ASP A 29 -23.12 2.63 -14.84
N VAL A 30 -22.34 1.68 -15.37
CA VAL A 30 -21.42 1.89 -16.49
C VAL A 30 -22.22 1.86 -17.79
N TYR A 31 -22.42 3.02 -18.42
CA TYR A 31 -22.98 3.10 -19.77
C TYR A 31 -21.90 2.82 -20.82
N PRO A 32 -22.22 2.09 -21.91
CA PRO A 32 -21.26 1.80 -22.98
C PRO A 32 -20.91 3.06 -23.77
N PHE A 33 -19.60 3.25 -24.00
CA PHE A 33 -19.03 4.33 -24.81
C PHE A 33 -19.58 4.29 -26.25
N ARG A 34 -20.29 5.33 -26.68
CA ARG A 34 -20.51 5.60 -28.12
C ARG A 34 -19.39 6.50 -28.63
N THR A 35 -18.53 5.97 -29.47
CA THR A 35 -17.64 6.77 -30.32
C THR A 35 -18.48 7.39 -31.45
N GLN A 36 -18.71 8.70 -31.40
CA GLN A 36 -19.23 9.43 -32.55
C GLN A 36 -18.07 9.89 -33.44
N ASN A 37 -18.05 9.43 -34.68
CA ASN A 37 -17.15 9.97 -35.71
C ASN A 37 -17.65 11.35 -36.12
N GLN A 38 -16.77 12.36 -36.14
CA GLN A 38 -17.11 13.68 -36.66
C GLN A 38 -16.27 14.02 -37.89
N THR A 39 -16.91 14.67 -38.86
CA THR A 39 -16.31 15.12 -40.11
C THR A 39 -16.20 16.64 -40.08
N ILE A 40 -14.99 17.18 -40.22
CA ILE A 40 -14.78 18.61 -40.39
C ILE A 40 -14.86 18.92 -41.88
N ILE A 41 -15.93 19.60 -42.30
CA ILE A 41 -16.12 20.01 -43.69
C ILE A 41 -15.67 21.46 -43.83
N ALA A 42 -14.55 21.70 -44.50
CA ALA A 42 -14.12 23.05 -44.86
C ALA A 42 -14.81 23.51 -46.16
N PRO A 43 -15.10 24.83 -46.31
CA PRO A 43 -15.66 25.35 -47.55
C PRO A 43 -14.74 25.08 -48.76
N PRO A 44 -15.27 24.90 -49.97
CA PRO A 44 -14.47 24.69 -51.18
C PRO A 44 -13.42 25.79 -51.38
N GLY A 45 -12.20 25.40 -51.72
CA GLY A 45 -11.06 26.32 -51.91
C GLY A 45 -10.29 26.66 -50.63
N THR A 46 -10.70 26.11 -49.48
CA THR A 46 -10.03 26.35 -48.19
C THR A 46 -8.95 25.31 -47.93
N LYS A 47 -7.72 25.76 -47.67
CA LYS A 47 -6.59 24.89 -47.30
C LYS A 47 -6.49 24.80 -45.77
N ILE A 48 -6.63 23.59 -45.24
CA ILE A 48 -6.46 23.31 -43.80
C ILE A 48 -4.97 23.15 -43.53
N LEU A 49 -4.38 24.06 -42.74
CA LEU A 49 -2.94 24.11 -42.48
C LEU A 49 -2.52 23.25 -41.28
N GLY A 50 -3.47 22.90 -40.42
CA GLY A 50 -3.21 22.08 -39.24
C GLY A 50 -4.47 21.92 -38.40
N VAL A 51 -4.45 20.88 -37.56
CA VAL A 51 -5.53 20.54 -36.62
C VAL A 51 -4.91 20.52 -35.23
N LYS A 52 -5.40 21.37 -34.32
CA LYS A 52 -4.88 21.42 -32.96
C LYS A 52 -5.95 21.00 -31.97
N SER A 53 -5.66 20.00 -31.15
CA SER A 53 -6.52 19.58 -30.05
C SER A 53 -6.04 20.22 -28.74
N PHE A 54 -6.93 20.89 -28.02
CA PHE A 54 -6.66 21.36 -26.67
C PHE A 54 -7.43 20.50 -25.66
N GLY A 55 -6.75 19.98 -24.64
CA GLY A 55 -7.40 19.39 -23.46
C GLY A 55 -7.22 20.33 -22.27
N GLY A 56 -8.28 21.04 -21.88
CA GLY A 56 -8.29 21.85 -20.67
C GLY A 56 -8.99 21.10 -19.53
N SER A 57 -8.32 20.93 -18.40
CA SER A 57 -8.94 20.38 -17.19
C SER A 57 -9.68 21.51 -16.45
N HIS A 58 -10.99 21.61 -16.63
CA HIS A 58 -11.85 22.36 -15.71
C HIS A 58 -12.44 21.39 -14.67
N ASN A 59 -12.65 21.87 -13.45
CA ASN A 59 -13.07 21.08 -12.27
C ASN A 59 -14.40 20.30 -12.42
N SER A 60 -15.02 20.27 -13.60
CA SER A 60 -16.30 19.61 -13.85
C SER A 60 -16.38 18.88 -15.21
N GLY A 61 -15.28 18.74 -15.97
CA GLY A 61 -15.26 18.00 -17.24
C GLY A 61 -14.09 18.38 -18.16
N ILE A 62 -13.66 17.44 -19.02
CA ILE A 62 -12.65 17.68 -20.06
C ILE A 62 -13.38 18.15 -21.31
N THR A 63 -13.38 19.45 -21.56
CA THR A 63 -13.77 19.99 -22.86
C THR A 63 -12.52 20.10 -23.72
N GLY A 64 -12.63 19.66 -24.96
CA GLY A 64 -11.62 19.92 -25.97
C GLY A 64 -12.25 20.53 -27.19
N TYR A 65 -11.39 21.16 -27.97
CA TYR A 65 -11.77 21.84 -29.19
C TYR A 65 -10.75 21.43 -30.25
N VAL A 66 -11.25 21.30 -31.47
CA VAL A 66 -10.41 21.13 -32.64
C VAL A 66 -10.40 22.45 -33.39
N GLU A 67 -9.25 23.12 -33.43
CA GLU A 67 -9.04 24.33 -34.22
C GLU A 67 -8.42 23.95 -35.57
N GLY A 68 -9.12 24.30 -36.66
CA GLY A 68 -8.58 24.26 -38.02
C GLY A 68 -8.13 25.66 -38.45
N TYR A 69 -6.89 25.79 -38.92
CA TYR A 69 -6.35 27.06 -39.42
C TYR A 69 -6.37 27.12 -40.96
N THR A 70 -6.73 28.27 -41.49
CA THR A 70 -6.75 28.58 -42.93
C THR A 70 -5.71 29.65 -43.28
N GLU A 71 -5.28 29.76 -44.54
CA GLU A 71 -4.29 30.76 -44.98
C GLU A 71 -4.74 32.22 -44.74
N SER A 72 -6.05 32.47 -44.65
CA SER A 72 -6.65 33.77 -44.34
C SER A 72 -6.79 34.07 -42.84
N GLY A 73 -6.29 33.19 -41.96
CA GLY A 73 -6.28 33.40 -40.50
C GLY A 73 -7.62 33.12 -39.79
N TYR A 74 -8.61 32.60 -40.49
CA TYR A 74 -9.88 32.18 -39.87
C TYR A 74 -9.71 30.86 -39.12
N VAL A 75 -10.23 30.83 -37.89
CA VAL A 75 -10.30 29.64 -37.02
C VAL A 75 -11.71 29.08 -37.11
N LEU A 76 -11.84 27.83 -37.59
CA LEU A 76 -13.08 27.07 -37.51
C LEU A 76 -13.13 26.35 -36.16
N TYR A 77 -14.13 26.69 -35.33
CA TYR A 77 -14.35 26.05 -34.04
C TYR A 77 -15.42 24.96 -34.17
N ALA A 78 -15.07 23.72 -33.84
CA ALA A 78 -16.03 22.70 -33.48
C ALA A 78 -16.01 22.55 -31.97
N THR A 79 -17.10 22.93 -31.29
CA THR A 79 -17.29 22.70 -29.87
C THR A 79 -17.96 21.35 -29.65
N TYR A 80 -17.54 20.64 -28.60
CA TYR A 80 -18.29 19.48 -28.11
C TYR A 80 -18.65 19.70 -26.64
N GLU A 81 -19.86 19.29 -26.26
CA GLU A 81 -20.31 19.30 -24.87
C GLU A 81 -20.11 17.87 -24.31
N TRP A 82 -19.17 17.70 -23.38
CA TRP A 82 -19.00 16.42 -22.69
C TRP A 82 -20.10 16.28 -21.65
N ILE A 83 -20.98 15.29 -21.83
CA ILE A 83 -21.92 14.90 -20.78
C ILE A 83 -21.11 14.18 -19.69
N GLY A 84 -21.08 14.82 -18.52
CA GLY A 84 -20.47 14.44 -17.24
C GLY A 84 -19.74 13.10 -17.18
N VAL A 85 -18.41 13.17 -17.10
CA VAL A 85 -17.58 12.02 -16.71
C VAL A 85 -16.91 12.39 -15.39
N ASP A 86 -17.28 11.67 -14.34
CA ASP A 86 -16.64 11.78 -13.03
C ASP A 86 -15.14 11.53 -13.18
N VAL A 87 -14.34 12.35 -12.48
CA VAL A 87 -12.88 12.45 -12.65
C VAL A 87 -12.20 11.11 -12.31
N ILE A 88 -12.02 10.24 -13.31
CA ILE A 88 -11.11 9.11 -13.21
C ILE A 88 -9.70 9.70 -13.29
N ARG A 89 -9.04 9.81 -12.12
CA ARG A 89 -7.60 10.11 -12.05
C ARG A 89 -6.85 8.99 -12.77
N LEU A 90 -6.52 9.22 -14.04
CA LEU A 90 -5.61 8.38 -14.81
C LEU A 90 -4.19 8.56 -14.27
N TYR A 91 -3.89 7.87 -13.18
CA TYR A 91 -2.50 7.63 -12.80
C TYR A 91 -1.94 6.53 -13.70
N ASN A 92 -0.81 6.85 -14.33
CA ASN A 92 0.12 5.94 -15.02
C ASN A 92 -0.17 5.63 -16.51
N GLY A 93 0.29 6.51 -17.40
CA GLY A 93 0.91 6.12 -18.68
C GLY A 93 0.04 5.47 -19.77
N ALA A 94 -1.29 5.41 -19.62
CA ALA A 94 -2.15 4.87 -20.66
C ALA A 94 -2.19 5.82 -21.89
N LYS A 95 -1.63 5.37 -23.02
CA LYS A 95 -1.80 6.03 -24.33
C LYS A 95 -3.17 5.68 -24.89
N ILE A 96 -4.03 6.69 -25.09
CA ILE A 96 -5.26 6.52 -25.84
C ILE A 96 -4.92 6.75 -27.32
N ASN A 97 -5.08 5.73 -28.15
CA ASN A 97 -4.95 5.87 -29.60
C ASN A 97 -6.31 6.29 -30.16
N TYR A 98 -6.35 7.43 -30.85
CA TYR A 98 -7.51 7.86 -31.62
C TYR A 98 -7.18 7.74 -33.10
N ASP A 99 -8.01 7.02 -33.86
CA ASP A 99 -7.92 6.99 -35.31
C ASP A 99 -8.69 8.20 -35.87
N VAL A 100 -7.96 9.13 -36.51
CA VAL A 100 -8.54 10.29 -37.21
C VAL A 100 -8.40 10.03 -38.70
N SER A 101 -9.52 9.78 -39.38
CA SER A 101 -9.57 9.72 -40.85
C SER A 101 -9.88 11.10 -41.42
N ILE A 102 -8.99 11.62 -42.26
CA ILE A 102 -9.15 12.90 -42.96
C ILE A 102 -9.21 12.59 -44.47
N GLU A 103 -10.37 12.82 -45.08
CA GLU A 103 -10.58 12.69 -46.52
C GLU A 103 -10.40 14.06 -47.19
N PHE A 104 -9.50 14.15 -48.17
CA PHE A 104 -9.25 15.38 -48.92
C PHE A 104 -9.91 15.31 -50.31
N PRO A 105 -10.72 16.29 -50.71
CA PRO A 105 -11.10 16.44 -52.11
C PRO A 105 -9.85 16.78 -52.95
N GLN A 106 -9.84 16.30 -54.20
CA GLN A 106 -8.66 16.17 -55.06
C GLN A 106 -7.73 17.41 -55.13
N ALA A 107 -6.44 17.10 -55.37
CA ALA A 107 -5.30 18.01 -55.62
C ALA A 107 -4.69 18.73 -54.39
N VAL A 108 -4.23 17.97 -53.39
CA VAL A 108 -3.30 18.46 -52.36
C VAL A 108 -1.88 18.01 -52.72
N SER A 109 -0.98 18.95 -52.99
CA SER A 109 0.41 18.66 -53.42
C SER A 109 1.39 18.44 -52.27
N GLN A 110 1.06 18.89 -51.05
CA GLN A 110 1.88 18.70 -49.86
C GLN A 110 1.00 18.58 -48.61
N ILE A 111 1.29 17.59 -47.77
CA ILE A 111 0.67 17.42 -46.44
C ILE A 111 1.77 17.61 -45.40
N LYS A 112 1.59 18.57 -44.50
CA LYS A 112 2.45 18.75 -43.32
C LYS A 112 1.72 18.22 -42.10
N VAL A 113 2.31 17.23 -41.43
CA VAL A 113 1.80 16.70 -40.16
C VAL A 113 2.78 17.08 -39.07
N TYR A 114 2.29 17.77 -38.04
CA TYR A 114 3.08 18.13 -36.87
C TYR A 114 2.71 17.22 -35.70
N SER A 115 3.69 16.55 -35.11
CA SER A 115 3.53 15.89 -33.83
C SER A 115 3.82 16.90 -32.72
N ILE A 116 2.81 17.22 -31.91
CA ILE A 116 2.95 18.11 -30.74
C ILE A 116 2.90 17.25 -29.49
N ASN A 117 3.99 17.20 -28.73
CA ASN A 117 4.04 16.51 -27.45
C ASN A 117 4.44 17.53 -26.37
N ASN A 118 3.56 17.76 -25.39
CA ASN A 118 3.76 18.74 -24.30
C ASN A 118 4.19 20.15 -24.76
N GLY A 119 3.57 20.67 -25.82
CA GLY A 119 3.81 22.05 -26.29
C GLY A 119 5.12 22.26 -27.06
N LEU A 120 5.93 21.22 -27.26
CA LEU A 120 7.10 21.23 -28.14
C LEU A 120 6.79 20.44 -29.42
N VAL A 121 6.99 21.08 -30.57
CA VAL A 121 6.87 20.45 -31.90
C VAL A 121 8.11 19.59 -32.12
N SER A 122 7.97 18.26 -32.07
CA SER A 122 9.09 17.34 -32.29
C SER A 122 9.00 16.70 -33.68
N GLY A 123 9.70 17.31 -34.64
CA GLY A 123 9.96 16.73 -35.97
C GLY A 123 8.92 17.05 -37.04
N GLU A 124 9.39 17.54 -38.18
CA GLU A 124 8.63 17.60 -39.44
C GLU A 124 8.82 16.28 -40.20
N ILE A 125 7.72 15.63 -40.60
CA ILE A 125 7.77 14.51 -41.54
C ILE A 125 7.31 15.02 -42.89
N TRP A 126 8.23 15.07 -43.85
CA TRP A 126 7.95 15.42 -45.24
C TRP A 126 7.61 14.15 -46.02
N LEU A 127 6.33 13.98 -46.37
CA LEU A 127 5.90 12.96 -47.31
C LEU A 127 5.95 13.55 -48.72
N GLU A 128 7.12 13.52 -49.35
CA GLU A 128 7.25 13.87 -50.76
C GLU A 128 6.72 12.72 -51.61
N ARG A 129 5.61 12.97 -52.32
CA ARG A 129 5.17 12.09 -53.40
C ARG A 129 6.22 12.16 -54.51
N THR A 130 7.03 11.11 -54.65
CA THR A 130 8.08 11.01 -55.67
C THR A 130 7.41 10.93 -57.04
N THR A 131 7.23 12.07 -57.71
CA THR A 131 6.65 12.18 -59.06
C THR A 131 7.60 11.73 -60.17
N ALA A 132 8.86 11.44 -59.84
CA ALA A 132 9.92 11.10 -60.79
C ALA A 132 9.66 9.82 -61.63
N SER A 133 8.75 8.93 -61.21
CA SER A 133 8.50 7.69 -61.96
C SER A 133 7.53 7.83 -63.14
N LEU A 134 6.67 8.85 -63.16
CA LEU A 134 5.63 8.99 -64.20
C LEU A 134 6.12 9.80 -65.40
N SER A 135 6.95 10.83 -65.18
CA SER A 135 7.51 11.66 -66.25
C SER A 135 8.40 10.87 -67.21
N ASP A 136 9.15 9.91 -66.70
CA ASP A 136 10.07 9.11 -67.51
C ASP A 136 9.32 8.07 -68.36
N LEU A 137 8.22 7.52 -67.83
CA LEU A 137 7.32 6.64 -68.60
C LEU A 137 6.57 7.40 -69.70
N ASP A 138 6.14 8.63 -69.41
CA ASP A 138 5.48 9.51 -70.40
C ASP A 138 6.44 9.93 -71.52
N SER A 139 7.72 10.15 -71.19
CA SER A 139 8.77 10.44 -72.17
C SER A 139 9.02 9.24 -73.10
N VAL A 140 9.15 8.03 -72.55
CA VAL A 140 9.32 6.79 -73.33
C VAL A 140 8.12 6.54 -74.25
N LYS A 141 6.90 6.72 -73.73
CA LYS A 141 5.67 6.60 -74.54
C LYS A 141 5.66 7.62 -75.69
N SER A 142 6.01 8.87 -75.41
CA SER A 142 6.03 9.93 -76.41
C SER A 142 7.04 9.65 -77.53
N SER A 143 8.25 9.17 -77.19
CA SER A 143 9.25 8.77 -78.17
C SER A 143 8.82 7.56 -79.01
N ALA A 144 8.13 6.58 -78.42
CA ALA A 144 7.59 5.42 -79.14
C ALA A 144 6.49 5.82 -80.14
N ASP A 145 5.58 6.72 -79.72
CA ASP A 145 4.50 7.23 -80.58
C ASP A 145 5.07 8.07 -81.76
N ALA A 146 6.13 8.85 -81.52
CA ALA A 146 6.83 9.61 -82.57
C ALA A 146 7.54 8.69 -83.58
N ALA A 147 8.18 7.61 -83.10
CA ALA A 147 8.80 6.62 -83.97
C ALA A 147 7.77 5.89 -84.84
N LYS A 148 6.62 5.51 -84.26
CA LYS A 148 5.50 4.91 -85.00
C LYS A 148 5.00 5.85 -86.10
N THR A 149 4.76 7.12 -85.76
CA THR A 149 4.28 8.13 -86.71
C THR A 149 5.24 8.29 -87.90
N SER A 150 6.55 8.30 -87.63
CA SER A 150 7.58 8.38 -88.69
C SER A 150 7.60 7.14 -89.59
N ALA A 151 7.40 5.95 -89.03
CA ALA A 151 7.34 4.70 -89.78
C ALA A 151 6.09 4.62 -90.67
N ASP A 152 4.93 5.04 -90.16
CA ASP A 152 3.68 5.09 -90.93
C ASP A 152 3.79 6.07 -92.12
N ALA A 153 4.43 7.23 -91.91
CA ALA A 153 4.70 8.21 -92.96
C ALA A 153 5.63 7.63 -94.05
N ALA A 154 6.74 7.00 -93.66
CA ALA A 154 7.66 6.36 -94.60
C ALA A 154 6.98 5.23 -95.39
N HIS A 155 6.09 4.45 -94.77
CA HIS A 155 5.29 3.44 -95.45
C HIS A 155 4.37 4.05 -96.51
N THR A 156 3.68 5.13 -96.16
CA THR A 156 2.78 5.86 -97.06
C THR A 156 3.54 6.44 -98.25
N ASP A 157 4.70 7.05 -98.00
CA ASP A 157 5.58 7.59 -99.06
C ASP A 157 6.09 6.48 -99.98
N ALA A 158 6.49 5.33 -99.43
CA ALA A 158 6.93 4.19 -100.22
C ALA A 158 5.79 3.62 -101.09
N GLN A 159 4.56 3.53 -100.57
CA GLN A 159 3.39 3.15 -101.35
C GLN A 159 3.10 4.16 -102.47
N ASN A 160 3.18 5.46 -102.18
CA ASN A 160 2.99 6.52 -103.17
C ASN A 160 4.07 6.48 -104.27
N ALA A 161 5.33 6.22 -103.90
CA ALA A 161 6.42 6.06 -104.85
C ALA A 161 6.26 4.79 -105.72
N ALA A 162 5.82 3.67 -105.13
CA ALA A 162 5.53 2.44 -105.86
C ALA A 162 4.35 2.61 -106.84
N ASN A 163 3.30 3.34 -106.44
CA ASN A 163 2.15 3.58 -107.29
C ASN A 163 2.48 4.52 -108.47
N ARG A 164 3.44 5.44 -108.32
CA ARG A 164 3.78 6.44 -109.34
C ARG A 164 4.97 6.08 -110.23
N THR A 165 5.74 5.06 -109.88
CA THR A 165 6.73 4.45 -110.81
C THR A 165 6.07 3.79 -112.03
N TRP A 166 4.76 3.57 -112.00
CA TRP A 166 3.97 3.17 -113.17
C TRP A 166 3.69 4.34 -114.16
N TYR A 167 3.88 5.61 -113.76
CA TYR A 167 3.55 6.80 -114.56
C TYR A 167 4.59 7.94 -114.34
N ASN A 168 5.53 8.12 -115.28
CA ASN A 168 6.51 9.22 -115.42
C ASN A 168 7.72 9.28 -114.47
N GLY A 169 8.91 9.00 -115.03
CA GLY A 169 10.18 8.80 -114.32
C GLY A 169 10.95 10.02 -113.79
N ASN A 170 10.38 11.24 -113.79
CA ASN A 170 11.10 12.44 -113.31
C ASN A 170 10.73 12.85 -111.88
N GLU A 171 9.59 12.41 -111.34
CA GLU A 171 9.21 12.65 -109.93
C GLU A 171 9.75 11.58 -108.96
N SER A 172 10.14 10.41 -109.49
CA SER A 172 10.69 9.28 -108.72
C SER A 172 11.97 9.63 -107.94
N ALA A 173 12.80 10.54 -108.46
CA ALA A 173 14.06 10.93 -107.79
C ALA A 173 13.83 11.80 -106.55
N TYR A 174 12.85 12.71 -106.57
CA TYR A 174 12.53 13.59 -105.44
C TYR A 174 11.98 12.79 -104.26
N TRP A 175 11.07 11.86 -104.52
CA TRP A 175 10.48 11.02 -103.48
C TRP A 175 11.41 9.92 -102.99
N ALA A 176 12.34 9.42 -103.83
CA ALA A 176 13.41 8.54 -103.35
C ALA A 176 14.32 9.25 -102.35
N TYR A 177 14.63 10.53 -102.57
CA TYR A 177 15.39 11.34 -101.62
C TYR A 177 14.64 11.55 -100.30
N HIS A 178 13.34 11.88 -100.33
CA HIS A 178 12.52 12.01 -99.12
C HIS A 178 12.30 10.68 -98.40
N GLY A 179 12.10 9.58 -99.13
CA GLY A 179 12.04 8.24 -98.56
C GLY A 179 13.34 7.85 -97.86
N TYR A 180 14.49 8.19 -98.45
CA TYR A 180 15.80 8.01 -97.81
C TYR A 180 15.97 8.90 -96.57
N ALA A 181 15.54 10.17 -96.62
CA ALA A 181 15.58 11.07 -95.47
C ALA A 181 14.69 10.57 -94.32
N ASN A 182 13.46 10.14 -94.62
CA ASN A 182 12.53 9.58 -93.63
C ASN A 182 13.02 8.25 -93.04
N ALA A 183 13.62 7.38 -93.86
CA ALA A 183 14.27 6.16 -93.39
C ALA A 183 15.44 6.47 -92.45
N ASN A 184 16.26 7.48 -92.77
CA ASN A 184 17.33 7.93 -91.89
C ASN A 184 16.81 8.51 -90.57
N SER A 185 15.73 9.32 -90.60
CA SER A 185 15.08 9.83 -89.39
C SER A 185 14.49 8.70 -88.53
N ALA A 186 13.86 7.70 -89.15
CA ALA A 186 13.36 6.52 -88.44
C ALA A 186 14.50 5.72 -87.79
N ASN A 187 15.64 5.57 -88.48
CA ASN A 187 16.83 4.92 -87.94
C ASN A 187 17.42 5.70 -86.74
N SER A 188 17.50 7.03 -86.83
CA SER A 188 17.93 7.88 -85.71
C SER A 188 16.98 7.78 -84.50
N ASN A 189 15.67 7.79 -84.72
CA ASN A 189 14.68 7.64 -83.65
C ASN A 189 14.74 6.25 -83.01
N SER A 190 14.96 5.19 -83.80
CA SER A 190 15.16 3.83 -83.28
C SER A 190 16.44 3.73 -82.42
N ALA A 191 17.51 4.43 -82.81
CA ALA A 191 18.75 4.46 -82.02
C ALA A 191 18.56 5.22 -80.69
N ALA A 192 17.79 6.32 -80.69
CA ALA A 192 17.41 7.03 -79.46
C ALA A 192 16.56 6.14 -78.54
N ALA A 193 15.52 5.49 -79.07
CA ALA A 193 14.68 4.57 -78.31
C ALA A 193 15.48 3.39 -77.72
N HIS A 194 16.46 2.86 -78.46
CA HIS A 194 17.35 1.83 -77.94
C HIS A 194 18.21 2.34 -76.78
N THR A 195 18.73 3.57 -76.89
CA THR A 195 19.52 4.21 -75.84
C THR A 195 18.68 4.45 -74.57
N ASP A 196 17.46 4.95 -74.73
CA ASP A 196 16.53 5.15 -73.61
C ASP A 196 16.13 3.82 -72.96
N ALA A 197 15.89 2.78 -73.75
CA ALA A 197 15.59 1.44 -73.23
C ALA A 197 16.79 0.84 -72.47
N GLN A 198 18.03 1.11 -72.90
CA GLN A 198 19.23 0.74 -72.14
C GLN A 198 19.36 1.56 -70.85
N ALA A 199 19.06 2.86 -70.86
CA ALA A 199 19.06 3.70 -69.68
C ALA A 199 18.02 3.24 -68.63
N ALA A 200 16.80 2.92 -69.07
CA ALA A 200 15.76 2.35 -68.22
C ALA A 200 16.17 0.99 -67.63
N ARG A 201 16.80 0.13 -68.43
CA ARG A 201 17.34 -1.15 -67.95
C ARG A 201 18.46 -0.96 -66.94
N ASN A 202 19.34 0.02 -67.14
CA ASN A 202 20.42 0.37 -66.22
C ASN A 202 19.91 0.97 -64.90
N LEU A 203 18.81 1.73 -64.94
CA LEU A 203 18.10 2.19 -63.75
C LEU A 203 17.48 1.02 -62.98
N LEU A 204 16.81 0.08 -63.67
CA LEU A 204 16.25 -1.12 -63.04
C LEU A 204 17.33 -1.99 -62.38
N ASN A 205 18.44 -2.18 -63.08
CA ASN A 205 19.56 -3.01 -62.63
C ASN A 205 20.52 -2.28 -61.68
N GLY A 206 20.28 -1.00 -61.39
CA GLY A 206 21.02 -0.22 -60.40
C GLY A 206 22.44 0.21 -60.80
N SER A 207 22.85 0.01 -62.06
CA SER A 207 24.18 0.41 -62.54
C SER A 207 24.37 1.93 -62.59
N ALA A 208 23.28 2.69 -62.79
CA ALA A 208 23.30 4.16 -62.81
C ALA A 208 23.08 4.82 -61.44
N ASN A 209 22.71 4.06 -60.39
CA ASN A 209 22.31 4.61 -59.09
C ASN A 209 23.18 4.08 -57.93
N SER A 210 24.50 4.14 -58.12
CA SER A 210 25.50 3.69 -57.12
C SER A 210 25.26 2.27 -56.58
N GLY A 211 24.72 1.36 -57.41
CA GLY A 211 24.44 -0.03 -57.04
C GLY A 211 23.12 -0.27 -56.29
N LYS A 212 22.26 0.75 -56.12
CA LYS A 212 20.94 0.59 -55.50
C LYS A 212 19.89 0.26 -56.57
N SER A 213 19.86 -1.00 -57.00
CA SER A 213 18.79 -1.52 -57.88
C SER A 213 17.45 -1.53 -57.13
N LEU A 214 16.35 -1.55 -57.88
CA LEU A 214 15.01 -1.75 -57.30
C LEU A 214 14.94 -3.05 -56.49
N ALA A 215 15.70 -4.08 -56.89
CA ALA A 215 15.88 -5.31 -56.13
C ALA A 215 16.52 -5.07 -54.75
N SER A 216 17.54 -4.21 -54.65
CA SER A 216 18.14 -3.86 -53.34
C SER A 216 17.17 -3.14 -52.40
N THR A 217 16.23 -2.36 -52.95
CA THR A 217 15.17 -1.71 -52.17
C THR A 217 14.14 -2.73 -51.70
N TYR A 218 13.77 -3.69 -52.56
CA TYR A 218 12.89 -4.81 -52.22
C TYR A 218 13.49 -5.68 -51.10
N ASP A 219 14.77 -6.03 -51.19
CA ASP A 219 15.46 -6.85 -50.19
C ASP A 219 15.53 -6.12 -48.84
N LYS A 220 15.79 -4.81 -48.84
CA LYS A 220 15.76 -3.99 -47.61
C LYS A 220 14.36 -3.88 -47.01
N ALA A 221 13.32 -3.78 -47.83
CA ALA A 221 11.94 -3.77 -47.36
C ALA A 221 11.55 -5.11 -46.75
N ASN A 222 11.94 -6.23 -47.37
CA ASN A 222 11.73 -7.57 -46.82
C ASN A 222 12.50 -7.78 -45.50
N ALA A 223 13.76 -7.34 -45.42
CA ALA A 223 14.54 -7.38 -44.19
C ALA A 223 13.90 -6.54 -43.07
N ALA A 224 13.38 -5.35 -43.38
CA ALA A 224 12.65 -4.53 -42.43
C ALA A 224 11.35 -5.20 -41.95
N ASN A 225 10.62 -5.87 -42.84
CA ASN A 225 9.41 -6.62 -42.50
C ASN A 225 9.72 -7.82 -41.57
N LEU A 226 10.78 -8.58 -41.88
CA LEU A 226 11.28 -9.67 -41.01
C LEU A 226 11.67 -9.16 -39.62
N ASN A 227 12.41 -8.05 -39.55
CA ASN A 227 12.78 -7.42 -38.27
C ASN A 227 11.54 -6.93 -37.48
N SER A 228 10.52 -6.41 -38.17
CA SER A 228 9.25 -6.01 -37.54
C SER A 228 8.50 -7.21 -36.95
N TRP A 229 8.50 -8.34 -37.67
CA TRP A 229 7.87 -9.58 -37.20
C TRP A 229 8.58 -10.15 -35.96
N TRP A 230 9.92 -10.13 -35.93
CA TRP A 230 10.68 -10.49 -34.73
C TRP A 230 10.40 -9.53 -33.58
N ALA A 231 10.40 -8.22 -33.80
CA ALA A 231 10.07 -7.25 -32.76
C ALA A 231 8.68 -7.50 -32.15
N LYS A 232 7.68 -7.80 -32.99
CA LYS A 232 6.33 -8.19 -32.53
C LYS A 232 6.35 -9.48 -31.70
N SER A 233 7.11 -10.49 -32.15
CA SER A 233 7.26 -11.79 -31.46
C SER A 233 7.99 -11.69 -30.11
N TYR A 234 8.86 -10.68 -29.95
CA TYR A 234 9.46 -10.34 -28.66
C TYR A 234 8.47 -9.63 -27.73
N LEU A 235 7.62 -8.75 -28.27
CA LEU A 235 6.58 -8.06 -27.50
C LEU A 235 5.47 -8.99 -27.02
N ASP A 236 5.03 -9.93 -27.87
CA ASP A 236 4.00 -10.92 -27.52
C ASP A 236 4.53 -12.11 -26.69
N GLY A 237 5.85 -12.20 -26.51
CA GLY A 237 6.50 -13.18 -25.65
C GLY A 237 6.67 -14.57 -26.26
N THR A 238 6.26 -14.78 -27.51
CA THR A 238 6.38 -16.09 -28.21
C THR A 238 7.84 -16.55 -28.33
N GLN A 239 8.79 -15.62 -28.51
CA GLN A 239 10.23 -15.93 -28.57
C GLN A 239 10.98 -15.71 -27.26
N ASN A 240 10.39 -15.05 -26.26
CA ASN A 240 11.03 -14.74 -24.98
C ASN A 240 10.64 -15.74 -23.87
N GLY A 241 10.51 -17.02 -24.21
CA GLY A 241 10.12 -18.07 -23.26
C GLY A 241 8.78 -17.79 -22.56
N GLY A 242 7.81 -17.16 -23.25
CA GLY A 242 6.48 -16.86 -22.73
C GLY A 242 6.41 -15.62 -21.83
N LYS A 243 7.49 -14.85 -21.67
CA LYS A 243 7.50 -13.61 -20.87
C LYS A 243 7.10 -12.42 -21.72
N SER A 244 5.81 -12.33 -22.05
CA SER A 244 5.24 -11.14 -22.68
C SER A 244 5.17 -9.99 -21.69
N LEU A 245 5.06 -8.77 -22.21
CA LEU A 245 4.78 -7.59 -21.38
C LEU A 245 3.46 -7.76 -20.60
N GLY A 246 2.47 -8.42 -21.21
CA GLY A 246 1.21 -8.78 -20.54
C GLY A 246 1.42 -9.73 -19.35
N ALA A 247 2.22 -10.78 -19.51
CA ALA A 247 2.55 -11.69 -18.41
C ALA A 247 3.29 -11.00 -17.26
N THR A 248 4.07 -9.96 -17.55
CA THR A 248 4.74 -9.14 -16.54
C THR A 248 3.75 -8.25 -15.80
N TYR A 249 2.82 -7.64 -16.53
CA TYR A 249 1.73 -6.84 -15.97
C TYR A 249 0.81 -7.67 -15.04
N ASP A 250 0.40 -8.86 -15.48
CA ASP A 250 -0.45 -9.74 -14.68
C ASP A 250 0.25 -10.19 -13.38
N LYS A 251 1.55 -10.51 -13.44
CA LYS A 251 2.34 -10.81 -12.25
C LYS A 251 2.46 -9.62 -11.29
N ALA A 252 2.61 -8.41 -11.82
CA ALA A 252 2.65 -7.20 -11.00
C ALA A 252 1.31 -6.96 -10.30
N ASN A 253 0.19 -7.12 -11.01
CA ASN A 253 -1.15 -7.02 -10.44
C ASN A 253 -1.41 -8.08 -9.38
N ALA A 254 -1.04 -9.34 -9.63
CA ALA A 254 -1.14 -10.42 -8.65
C ALA A 254 -0.29 -10.13 -7.40
N SER A 255 0.93 -9.60 -7.57
CA SER A 255 1.78 -9.17 -6.46
C SER A 255 1.16 -8.03 -5.64
N ASN A 256 0.54 -7.05 -6.31
CA ASN A 256 -0.14 -5.95 -5.63
C ASN A 256 -1.35 -6.45 -4.83
N ALA A 257 -2.18 -7.32 -5.41
CA ALA A 257 -3.30 -7.94 -4.71
C ALA A 257 -2.84 -8.75 -3.48
N ASN A 258 -1.74 -9.50 -3.61
CA ASN A 258 -1.14 -10.22 -2.49
C ASN A 258 -0.65 -9.28 -1.37
N ALA A 259 -0.04 -8.14 -1.73
CA ALA A 259 0.40 -7.13 -0.77
C ALA A 259 -0.79 -6.48 -0.04
N SER A 260 -1.86 -6.13 -0.76
CA SER A 260 -3.10 -5.60 -0.14
C SER A 260 -3.76 -6.62 0.79
N ASN A 261 -3.82 -7.89 0.39
CA ASN A 261 -4.32 -8.97 1.24
C ASN A 261 -3.46 -9.14 2.50
N ALA A 262 -2.13 -9.07 2.39
CA ALA A 262 -1.24 -9.12 3.54
C ALA A 262 -1.47 -7.92 4.49
N ALA A 263 -1.61 -6.70 3.94
CA ALA A 263 -1.91 -5.51 4.73
C ALA A 263 -3.24 -5.64 5.49
N ASN A 264 -4.29 -6.12 4.82
CA ASN A 264 -5.59 -6.36 5.44
C ASN A 264 -5.52 -7.43 6.54
N ARG A 265 -4.70 -8.48 6.37
CA ARG A 265 -4.49 -9.50 7.43
C ARG A 265 -3.73 -8.95 8.64
N THR A 266 -2.96 -7.88 8.48
CA THR A 266 -2.24 -7.21 9.58
C THR A 266 -3.03 -6.09 10.24
N TRP A 267 -4.23 -5.78 9.74
CA TRP A 267 -5.09 -4.70 10.23
C TRP A 267 -6.41 -5.26 10.73
N ASP A 268 -6.73 -5.03 12.00
CA ASP A 268 -8.04 -5.33 12.55
C ASP A 268 -8.97 -4.15 12.25
N SER A 269 -9.91 -4.36 11.33
CA SER A 269 -10.91 -3.35 10.97
C SER A 269 -11.92 -3.06 12.08
N THR A 270 -12.14 -4.00 13.01
CA THR A 270 -13.07 -3.85 14.13
C THR A 270 -12.49 -2.91 15.17
N GLU A 271 -11.20 -3.04 15.47
CA GLU A 271 -10.51 -2.20 16.45
C GLU A 271 -9.87 -0.96 15.84
N GLY A 272 -9.75 -0.90 14.51
CA GLY A 272 -9.05 0.19 13.81
C GLY A 272 -7.56 0.23 14.14
N LYS A 273 -6.93 -0.93 14.33
CA LYS A 273 -5.55 -1.07 14.79
C LYS A 273 -4.79 -2.13 14.00
N SER A 274 -3.48 -1.94 13.87
CA SER A 274 -2.60 -3.00 13.36
C SER A 274 -2.37 -4.08 14.43
N VAL A 275 -2.06 -5.30 13.99
CA VAL A 275 -1.65 -6.43 14.87
C VAL A 275 -0.49 -6.04 15.80
N THR A 276 0.44 -5.21 15.32
CA THR A 276 1.56 -4.70 16.13
C THR A 276 1.10 -3.80 17.28
N THR A 277 0.07 -2.98 17.06
CA THR A 277 -0.51 -2.11 18.10
C THR A 277 -1.24 -2.95 19.14
N ILE A 278 -2.06 -3.91 18.70
CA ILE A 278 -2.79 -4.84 19.58
C ILE A 278 -1.81 -5.65 20.45
N ALA A 279 -0.73 -6.15 19.85
CA ALA A 279 0.31 -6.88 20.58
C ALA A 279 1.00 -6.01 21.65
N LYS A 280 1.28 -4.74 21.34
CA LYS A 280 1.86 -3.79 22.30
C LYS A 280 0.91 -3.50 23.47
N GLU A 281 -0.37 -3.28 23.19
CA GLU A 281 -1.38 -3.03 24.22
C GLU A 281 -1.60 -4.26 25.12
N THR A 282 -1.66 -5.45 24.52
CA THR A 282 -1.78 -6.72 25.26
C THR A 282 -0.60 -6.91 26.20
N ARG A 283 0.63 -6.69 25.71
CA ARG A 283 1.84 -6.76 26.52
C ARG A 283 1.80 -5.75 27.67
N ASN A 284 1.47 -4.49 27.40
CA ASN A 284 1.38 -3.47 28.44
C ASN A 284 0.34 -3.82 29.51
N LYS A 285 -0.81 -4.38 29.12
CA LYS A 285 -1.83 -4.86 30.06
C LYS A 285 -1.33 -6.04 30.91
N ALA A 286 -0.57 -6.96 30.31
CA ALA A 286 0.06 -8.05 31.04
C ALA A 286 1.09 -7.54 32.06
N ASP A 287 1.89 -6.53 31.70
CA ASP A 287 2.85 -5.89 32.61
C ASP A 287 2.15 -5.21 33.79
N THR A 288 1.03 -4.51 33.55
CA THR A 288 0.20 -3.94 34.62
C THR A 288 -0.32 -5.02 35.56
N ASN A 289 -0.94 -6.07 35.01
CA ASN A 289 -1.47 -7.18 35.82
C ASN A 289 -0.36 -7.88 36.64
N TYR A 290 0.84 -8.03 36.08
CA TYR A 290 1.98 -8.60 36.80
C TYR A 290 2.38 -7.75 38.01
N ASN A 291 2.47 -6.43 37.83
CA ASN A 291 2.81 -5.50 38.91
C ASN A 291 1.75 -5.50 40.03
N GLU A 292 0.46 -5.57 39.67
CA GLU A 292 -0.63 -5.71 40.63
C GLU A 292 -0.53 -7.00 41.45
N LEU A 293 -0.17 -8.12 40.81
CA LEU A 293 0.01 -9.41 41.49
C LEU A 293 1.21 -9.40 42.45
N VAL A 294 2.30 -8.74 42.08
CA VAL A 294 3.47 -8.55 42.97
C VAL A 294 3.10 -7.71 44.20
N ALA A 295 2.31 -6.64 44.02
CA ALA A 295 1.82 -5.83 45.13
C ALA A 295 0.95 -6.67 46.09
N LEU A 296 0.01 -7.44 45.54
CA LEU A 296 -0.85 -8.32 46.33
C LEU A 296 -0.04 -9.38 47.10
N ALA A 297 1.01 -9.95 46.49
CA ALA A 297 1.90 -10.88 47.19
C ALA A 297 2.62 -10.21 48.38
N GLY A 298 2.99 -8.93 48.24
CA GLY A 298 3.52 -8.11 49.33
C GLY A 298 2.52 -7.94 50.48
N ASP A 299 1.26 -7.66 50.16
CA ASP A 299 0.19 -7.53 51.15
C ASP A 299 -0.08 -8.87 51.87
N VAL A 300 -0.08 -10.00 51.16
CA VAL A 300 -0.21 -11.34 51.75
C VAL A 300 0.92 -11.64 52.73
N ASN A 301 2.16 -11.30 52.40
CA ASN A 301 3.30 -11.47 53.31
C ASN A 301 3.15 -10.63 54.59
N THR A 302 2.64 -9.41 54.44
CA THR A 302 2.33 -8.51 55.56
C THR A 302 1.24 -9.11 56.46
N LEU A 303 0.16 -9.62 55.86
CA LEU A 303 -0.91 -10.30 56.59
C LEU A 303 -0.40 -11.54 57.34
N ASN A 304 0.42 -12.37 56.69
CA ASN A 304 0.99 -13.57 57.31
C ASN A 304 1.87 -13.23 58.52
N THR A 305 2.64 -12.14 58.42
CA THR A 305 3.43 -11.59 59.53
C THR A 305 2.53 -11.14 60.68
N ASN A 306 1.45 -10.41 60.38
CA ASN A 306 0.49 -9.97 61.39
C ASN A 306 -0.20 -11.15 62.09
N VAL A 307 -0.62 -12.17 61.35
CA VAL A 307 -1.19 -13.40 61.91
C VAL A 307 -0.21 -14.07 62.85
N THR A 308 1.04 -14.26 62.41
CA THR A 308 2.10 -14.87 63.25
C THR A 308 2.33 -14.09 64.55
N ASN A 309 2.30 -12.75 64.48
CA ASN A 309 2.43 -11.89 65.65
C ASN A 309 1.22 -12.01 66.60
N ILE A 310 0.00 -12.09 66.07
CA ILE A 310 -1.22 -12.30 66.85
C ILE A 310 -1.16 -13.67 67.53
N GLU A 311 -0.83 -14.73 66.79
CA GLU A 311 -0.71 -16.08 67.35
C GLU A 311 0.30 -16.11 68.50
N SER A 312 1.48 -15.52 68.30
CA SER A 312 2.52 -15.40 69.33
C SER A 312 2.04 -14.64 70.57
N SER A 313 1.19 -13.63 70.39
CA SER A 313 0.61 -12.87 71.51
C SER A 313 -0.43 -13.66 72.30
N LEU A 314 -1.12 -14.61 71.66
CA LEU A 314 -2.21 -15.40 72.24
C LEU A 314 -1.74 -16.71 72.89
N SER A 315 -0.74 -17.39 72.33
CA SER A 315 -0.30 -18.72 72.78
C SER A 315 0.90 -18.69 73.75
N GLY A 316 1.28 -17.51 74.24
CA GLY A 316 2.64 -17.28 74.74
C GLY A 316 2.83 -17.25 76.26
N ASP A 317 1.84 -17.60 77.08
CA ASP A 317 2.05 -17.60 78.53
C ASP A 317 2.52 -18.97 79.03
N THR A 318 3.83 -19.10 79.20
CA THR A 318 4.49 -20.33 79.67
C THR A 318 5.07 -20.17 81.08
N THR A 319 4.80 -19.06 81.76
CA THR A 319 5.43 -18.74 83.05
C THR A 319 4.42 -19.04 84.16
N PRO A 320 4.70 -20.00 85.07
CA PRO A 320 3.83 -20.22 86.22
C PRO A 320 3.73 -18.99 87.12
N PRO A 321 2.60 -18.81 87.84
CA PRO A 321 2.47 -17.80 88.88
C PRO A 321 3.58 -17.91 89.94
N VAL A 322 3.91 -16.80 90.59
CA VAL A 322 4.83 -16.75 91.72
C VAL A 322 4.04 -16.65 93.02
N ILE A 323 4.13 -17.69 93.86
CA ILE A 323 3.58 -17.66 95.22
C ILE A 323 4.48 -16.76 96.07
N GLN A 324 3.95 -15.62 96.52
CA GLN A 324 4.69 -14.67 97.35
C GLN A 324 4.61 -15.04 98.84
N LYS A 325 3.47 -15.57 99.27
CA LYS A 325 3.23 -15.87 100.68
C LYS A 325 2.11 -16.89 100.87
N ILE A 326 2.35 -17.83 101.78
CA ILE A 326 1.33 -18.68 102.40
C ILE A 326 1.42 -18.45 103.91
N LYS A 327 0.28 -18.19 104.57
CA LYS A 327 0.19 -18.07 106.02
C LYS A 327 -1.15 -18.59 106.50
N GLY A 328 -1.26 -19.01 107.76
CA GLY A 328 -2.57 -19.18 108.36
C GLY A 328 -3.33 -17.85 108.42
N HIS A 329 -4.64 -17.92 108.30
CA HIS A 329 -5.52 -16.76 108.37
C HIS A 329 -5.35 -16.07 109.73
N ASN A 330 -5.27 -14.73 109.72
CA ASN A 330 -4.92 -13.91 110.89
C ASN A 330 -3.60 -14.31 111.58
N GLY A 331 -2.69 -14.99 110.87
CA GLY A 331 -1.40 -15.43 111.42
C GLY A 331 -1.47 -16.71 112.25
N ALA A 332 -2.58 -17.46 112.20
CA ALA A 332 -2.71 -18.74 112.88
C ALA A 332 -1.60 -19.72 112.47
N THR A 333 -1.10 -20.50 113.43
CA THR A 333 -0.15 -21.60 113.20
C THR A 333 -0.66 -22.93 113.75
N CYS A 334 -1.79 -22.91 114.48
CA CYS A 334 -2.43 -24.08 115.04
C CYS A 334 -3.97 -24.02 114.99
N THR A 335 -4.62 -25.17 115.14
CA THR A 335 -6.08 -25.32 115.23
C THR A 335 -6.46 -26.46 116.16
N THR A 336 -7.60 -26.36 116.86
CA THR A 336 -8.22 -27.49 117.56
C THR A 336 -9.27 -28.19 116.68
N ASN A 337 -9.73 -27.51 115.62
CA ASN A 337 -10.77 -27.99 114.71
C ASN A 337 -10.20 -28.91 113.63
N SER A 338 -11.07 -29.65 112.95
CA SER A 338 -10.71 -30.48 111.78
C SER A 338 -10.52 -29.66 110.49
N THR A 339 -10.53 -28.33 110.62
CA THR A 339 -10.38 -27.37 109.53
C THR A 339 -9.33 -26.32 109.87
N PHE A 340 -8.65 -25.79 108.85
CA PHE A 340 -7.69 -24.70 108.97
C PHE A 340 -7.84 -23.73 107.80
N SER A 341 -7.76 -22.43 108.08
CA SER A 341 -7.91 -21.38 107.09
C SER A 341 -6.56 -20.76 106.77
N ILE A 342 -6.23 -20.59 105.49
CA ILE A 342 -4.98 -19.97 105.01
C ILE A 342 -5.27 -18.74 104.15
N ASP A 343 -4.33 -17.80 104.16
CA ASP A 343 -4.27 -16.71 103.19
C ASP A 343 -3.11 -16.98 102.23
N VAL A 344 -3.40 -16.92 100.92
CA VAL A 344 -2.42 -17.10 99.83
C VAL A 344 -2.29 -15.80 99.06
N THR A 345 -1.05 -15.38 98.80
CA THR A 345 -0.76 -14.23 97.92
C THR A 345 0.16 -14.71 96.81
N ALA A 346 -0.25 -14.48 95.57
CA ALA A 346 0.51 -14.83 94.38
C ALA A 346 0.35 -13.75 93.32
N THR A 347 1.34 -13.65 92.43
CA THR A 347 1.31 -12.76 91.26
C THR A 347 1.66 -13.53 90.00
N ASP A 348 1.16 -13.05 88.88
CA ASP A 348 1.41 -13.61 87.56
C ASP A 348 1.99 -12.53 86.62
N ASN A 349 2.67 -12.94 85.55
CA ASN A 349 3.20 -12.06 84.52
C ASN A 349 2.12 -11.55 83.54
N LYS A 350 0.89 -12.07 83.61
CA LYS A 350 -0.28 -11.58 82.88
C LYS A 350 -1.32 -10.96 83.83
N ILE A 351 -2.29 -10.27 83.24
CA ILE A 351 -3.24 -9.38 83.94
C ILE A 351 -4.35 -10.16 84.69
N ASN A 352 -4.48 -11.48 84.48
CA ASN A 352 -5.54 -12.26 85.10
C ASN A 352 -5.16 -12.72 86.52
N PRO A 353 -6.04 -12.55 87.53
CA PRO A 353 -5.79 -13.04 88.88
C PRO A 353 -5.69 -14.57 88.90
N PRO A 354 -4.64 -15.16 89.53
CA PRO A 354 -4.49 -16.61 89.55
C PRO A 354 -5.51 -17.27 90.48
N GLU A 355 -5.84 -18.53 90.16
CA GLU A 355 -6.71 -19.38 90.98
C GLU A 355 -5.88 -20.24 91.93
N PHE A 356 -6.45 -20.58 93.09
CA PHE A 356 -5.77 -21.41 94.09
C PHE A 356 -6.63 -22.57 94.56
N ARG A 357 -5.95 -23.65 94.97
CA ARG A 357 -6.52 -24.77 95.72
C ARG A 357 -5.51 -25.28 96.74
N ALA A 358 -5.99 -25.96 97.76
CA ALA A 358 -5.13 -26.58 98.76
C ALA A 358 -5.68 -27.91 99.25
N LYS A 359 -4.82 -28.73 99.85
CA LYS A 359 -5.19 -29.93 100.60
C LYS A 359 -4.35 -30.01 101.87
N ALA A 360 -4.88 -30.70 102.87
CA ALA A 360 -4.13 -31.09 104.05
C ALA A 360 -3.61 -32.52 103.87
N ASP A 361 -2.32 -32.73 104.12
CA ASP A 361 -1.63 -34.02 104.08
C ASP A 361 -1.95 -34.81 102.79
N THR A 362 -2.52 -36.01 102.96
CA THR A 362 -2.95 -36.90 101.87
C THR A 362 -4.43 -36.75 101.50
N GLY A 363 -5.09 -35.72 102.04
CA GLY A 363 -6.50 -35.43 101.80
C GLY A 363 -6.80 -34.96 100.37
N SER A 364 -8.09 -34.69 100.11
CA SER A 364 -8.55 -34.19 98.81
C SER A 364 -8.23 -32.71 98.63
N TRP A 365 -7.88 -32.33 97.39
CA TRP A 365 -7.80 -30.93 96.98
C TRP A 365 -9.15 -30.24 97.10
N SER A 366 -9.13 -29.00 97.57
CA SER A 366 -10.26 -28.08 97.41
C SER A 366 -10.54 -27.82 95.93
N SER A 367 -11.73 -27.31 95.64
CA SER A 367 -12.01 -26.68 94.34
C SER A 367 -11.07 -25.50 94.11
N TRP A 368 -10.78 -25.22 92.84
CA TRP A 368 -10.10 -23.98 92.43
C TRP A 368 -10.99 -22.78 92.73
N THR A 369 -10.41 -21.70 93.26
CA THR A 369 -11.10 -20.43 93.55
C THR A 369 -10.24 -19.22 93.15
N GLN A 370 -10.86 -18.14 92.67
CA GLN A 370 -10.20 -16.88 92.28
C GLN A 370 -9.88 -15.96 93.49
N THR A 371 -8.94 -15.02 93.27
CA THR A 371 -8.27 -14.12 94.23
C THR A 371 -9.19 -13.38 95.23
N TYR A 372 -8.62 -13.17 96.44
CA TYR A 372 -9.14 -12.52 97.69
C TYR A 372 -9.71 -13.42 98.79
N ASN A 373 -9.74 -14.73 98.62
CA ASN A 373 -10.36 -15.60 99.62
C ASN A 373 -9.34 -16.35 100.47
N THR A 374 -9.55 -16.25 101.78
CA THR A 374 -9.11 -17.22 102.75
C THR A 374 -9.63 -18.60 102.33
N LEU A 375 -8.73 -19.56 102.12
CA LEU A 375 -9.11 -20.92 101.80
C LEU A 375 -9.25 -21.71 103.09
N THR A 376 -10.41 -22.36 103.29
CA THR A 376 -10.61 -23.26 104.43
C THR A 376 -10.42 -24.70 103.97
N ILE A 377 -9.41 -25.36 104.55
CA ILE A 377 -9.03 -26.74 104.26
C ILE A 377 -9.58 -27.63 105.37
N GLY A 378 -10.26 -28.72 104.98
CA GLY A 378 -10.72 -29.76 105.90
C GLY A 378 -9.80 -30.98 105.91
N GLY A 379 -10.19 -32.02 106.65
CA GLY A 379 -9.47 -33.29 106.67
C GLY A 379 -8.27 -33.33 107.62
N ILE A 380 -8.15 -32.37 108.53
CA ILE A 380 -7.07 -32.34 109.54
C ILE A 380 -7.48 -33.23 110.72
N THR A 381 -6.89 -34.43 110.80
CA THR A 381 -7.24 -35.45 111.80
C THR A 381 -6.03 -35.89 112.63
N GLY A 382 -6.22 -36.02 113.95
CA GLY A 382 -5.15 -36.38 114.88
C GLY A 382 -4.29 -35.18 115.29
N ASN A 383 -3.77 -35.19 116.52
CA ASN A 383 -2.92 -34.11 117.01
C ASN A 383 -1.51 -34.21 116.42
N GLY A 384 -0.86 -33.07 116.20
CA GLY A 384 0.51 -33.01 115.67
C GLY A 384 0.69 -32.03 114.51
N ALA A 385 1.80 -32.17 113.79
CA ALA A 385 2.10 -31.36 112.62
C ALA A 385 1.35 -31.87 111.38
N HIS A 386 0.80 -30.95 110.61
CA HIS A 386 0.11 -31.19 109.34
C HIS A 386 0.71 -30.31 108.26
N THR A 387 0.79 -30.82 107.04
CA THR A 387 1.28 -30.07 105.88
C THR A 387 0.09 -29.65 105.02
N ILE A 388 -0.04 -28.36 104.78
CA ILE A 388 -0.99 -27.82 103.81
C ILE A 388 -0.23 -27.57 102.51
N GLU A 389 -0.55 -28.34 101.46
CA GLU A 389 -0.03 -28.11 100.11
C GLU A 389 -0.96 -27.16 99.37
N VAL A 390 -0.39 -26.17 98.68
CA VAL A 390 -1.10 -25.16 97.91
C VAL A 390 -0.67 -25.22 96.45
N GLU A 391 -1.63 -25.19 95.54
CA GLU A 391 -1.37 -24.95 94.12
C GLU A 391 -2.00 -23.63 93.69
N VAL A 392 -1.28 -22.90 92.85
CA VAL A 392 -1.73 -21.66 92.22
C VAL A 392 -1.60 -21.83 90.71
N ARG A 393 -2.66 -21.55 89.95
CA ARG A 393 -2.66 -21.63 88.48
C ARG A 393 -3.03 -20.31 87.81
N ASP A 394 -2.40 -20.01 86.69
CA ASP A 394 -2.78 -18.90 85.82
C ASP A 394 -3.92 -19.31 84.86
N ALA A 395 -4.31 -18.37 83.99
CA ALA A 395 -5.31 -18.60 82.95
C ALA A 395 -4.82 -19.50 81.80
N ALA A 396 -3.50 -19.65 81.61
CA ALA A 396 -2.89 -20.53 80.63
C ALA A 396 -2.73 -21.98 81.14
N GLY A 397 -3.00 -22.22 82.43
CA GLY A 397 -2.90 -23.52 83.08
C GLY A 397 -1.52 -23.83 83.65
N ASN A 398 -0.57 -22.89 83.67
CA ASN A 398 0.71 -23.08 84.35
C ASN A 398 0.48 -23.09 85.87
N VAL A 399 1.13 -24.01 86.59
CA VAL A 399 0.89 -24.24 88.02
C VAL A 399 2.16 -24.07 88.85
N ALA A 400 2.07 -23.28 89.91
CA ALA A 400 3.07 -23.21 90.98
C ALA A 400 2.58 -23.92 92.24
N ARG A 401 3.53 -24.43 93.03
CA ARG A 401 3.25 -25.20 94.26
C ARG A 401 4.12 -24.70 95.40
N ASP A 402 3.54 -24.65 96.59
CA ASP A 402 4.27 -24.43 97.84
C ASP A 402 3.47 -25.00 99.01
N SER A 403 4.02 -25.00 100.23
CA SER A 403 3.37 -25.60 101.40
C SER A 403 3.64 -24.84 102.69
N ILE A 404 2.77 -25.02 103.68
CA ILE A 404 2.95 -24.55 105.05
C ILE A 404 2.70 -25.68 106.04
N THR A 405 3.42 -25.68 107.15
CA THR A 405 3.18 -26.60 108.28
C THR A 405 2.35 -25.90 109.35
N ILE A 406 1.31 -26.59 109.84
CA ILE A 406 0.42 -26.14 110.90
C ILE A 406 0.30 -27.23 111.97
N PHE A 407 -0.12 -26.88 113.18
CA PHE A 407 -0.26 -27.85 114.27
C PHE A 407 -1.72 -28.04 114.69
N LYS A 408 -2.19 -29.28 114.80
CA LYS A 408 -3.43 -29.60 115.50
C LYS A 408 -3.13 -29.91 116.97
N VAL A 409 -3.81 -29.21 117.88
CA VAL A 409 -3.63 -29.36 119.35
C VAL A 409 -4.88 -29.88 120.02
#